data_AF-A0A3D1T9W7-F1
#
_entry.id   AF-A0A3D1T9W7-F1
#
_cell.length_a   1.000
_cell.length_b   1.000
_cell.length_c   1.000
_cell.angle_alpha   90.00
_cell.angle_beta   90.00
_cell.angle_gamma   90.00
#
_symmetry.space_group_name_H-M   'P 1'
#
loop_
_entity.id
_entity.type
_entity.pdbx_description
1 polymer ?
#
loop_
_entity_poly.entity_id
_entity_poly.type
_entity_poly.pdbx_seq_one_letter_code
_entity_poly.pdbx_strand_id
1 'polypeptide(L)'
;MIQNQKTQLLIAVLLLFAAGGLFFRQWHARGPAEPMIYFYDQSAEELFAAPQSAVPPIQGIDDQEQDAVRAVVISRTGSRKKDDLEIVYLEKYSPEMKAQFEARKAGAPAEAAGGISRAQSKAHTFVKTPSGKQWHTMVSPEAERIVSDWNTKGPNGEYPLVCTP
;
A
#
# COMPACT_ATOMS: atom_id res chain seq x y z
N MET A 1 19.84 57.51 14.78
CA MET A 1 20.08 56.06 14.60
C MET A 1 18.98 55.14 15.17
N ILE A 2 18.02 55.61 15.99
CA ILE A 2 17.04 54.73 16.70
C ILE A 2 15.80 54.36 15.85
N GLN A 3 15.49 55.10 14.78
CA GLN A 3 14.26 54.95 14.01
C GLN A 3 14.27 53.73 13.07
N ASN A 4 15.42 53.37 12.49
CA ASN A 4 15.55 52.19 11.62
C ASN A 4 15.39 50.87 12.37
N GLN A 5 15.81 50.80 13.63
CA GLN A 5 15.78 49.56 14.40
C GLN A 5 14.34 49.14 14.74
N LYS A 6 13.45 50.08 15.08
CA LYS A 6 12.03 49.78 15.35
C LYS A 6 11.29 49.32 14.10
N THR A 7 11.57 49.93 12.96
CA THR A 7 10.98 49.54 11.66
C THR A 7 11.47 48.16 11.22
N GLN A 8 12.76 47.87 11.38
CA GLN A 8 13.32 46.53 11.12
C GLN A 8 12.69 45.47 12.03
N LEU A 9 12.46 45.79 13.31
CA LEU A 9 11.83 44.87 14.25
C LEU A 9 10.37 44.57 13.88
N LEU A 10 9.61 45.59 13.48
CA LEU A 10 8.23 45.42 13.01
C LEU A 10 8.16 44.55 11.74
N ILE A 11 9.06 44.79 10.78
CA ILE A 11 9.14 43.99 9.54
C ILE A 11 9.53 42.54 9.87
N ALA A 12 10.51 42.32 10.76
CA ALA A 12 10.93 40.99 11.16
C ALA A 12 9.79 40.21 11.84
N VAL A 13 9.02 40.87 12.72
CA VAL A 13 7.86 40.27 13.36
C VAL A 13 6.77 39.91 12.34
N LEU A 14 6.47 40.81 11.39
CA LEU A 14 5.52 40.52 10.30
C LEU A 14 5.97 39.33 9.44
N LEU A 15 7.26 39.25 9.09
CA LEU A 15 7.82 38.13 8.34
C LEU A 15 7.76 36.83 9.13
N LEU A 16 8.00 36.86 10.44
CA LEU A 16 7.86 35.69 11.33
C LEU A 16 6.41 35.20 11.38
N PHE A 17 5.43 36.10 11.49
CA PHE A 17 4.01 35.71 11.45
C PHE A 17 3.61 35.16 10.09
N ALA A 18 4.07 35.76 8.98
CA ALA A 18 3.81 35.25 7.64
C ALA A 18 4.43 33.86 7.42
N ALA A 19 5.69 33.68 7.82
CA ALA A 19 6.38 32.40 7.75
C ALA A 19 5.71 31.34 8.65
N GLY A 20 5.30 31.71 9.86
CA GLY A 20 4.54 30.86 10.77
C GLY A 20 3.19 30.44 10.20
N GLY A 21 2.46 31.37 9.56
CA GLY A 21 1.21 31.09 8.87
C GLY A 21 1.37 30.14 7.67
N LEU A 22 2.43 30.34 6.87
CA LEU A 22 2.76 29.45 5.75
C LEU A 22 3.15 28.05 6.25
N PHE A 23 3.95 27.97 7.30
CA PHE A 23 4.36 26.70 7.90
C PHE A 23 3.17 25.95 8.50
N PHE A 24 2.30 26.66 9.23
CA PHE A 24 1.06 26.10 9.78
C PHE A 24 0.14 25.58 8.68
N ARG A 25 -0.07 26.37 7.62
CA ARG A 25 -0.86 25.94 6.46
C ARG A 25 -0.27 24.70 5.79
N GLN A 26 1.06 24.64 5.65
CA GLN A 26 1.74 23.50 5.03
C GLN A 26 1.75 22.26 5.93
N TRP A 27 1.83 22.44 7.25
CA TRP A 27 1.67 21.36 8.21
C TRP A 27 0.26 20.77 8.17
N HIS A 28 -0.77 21.62 8.11
CA HIS A 28 -2.17 21.20 7.99
C HIS A 28 -2.54 20.69 6.58
N ALA A 29 -1.78 21.05 5.56
CA ALA A 29 -1.92 20.49 4.22
C ALA A 29 -1.32 19.08 4.09
N ARG A 30 -0.54 18.61 5.08
CA ARG A 30 -0.18 17.19 5.15
C ARG A 30 -1.44 16.42 5.48
N GLY A 31 -1.99 15.73 4.48
CA GLY A 31 -3.07 14.79 4.67
C GLY A 31 -2.70 13.70 5.69
N PRO A 32 -3.68 12.91 6.14
CA PRO A 32 -3.40 11.77 7.02
C PRO A 32 -2.28 10.89 6.43
N ALA A 33 -1.44 10.33 7.29
CA ALA A 33 -0.40 9.39 6.87
C ALA A 33 -1.04 8.28 6.03
N GLU A 34 -0.37 7.91 4.94
CA GLU A 34 -0.88 6.88 4.05
C GLU A 34 -0.98 5.54 4.81
N PRO A 35 -2.11 4.82 4.71
CA PRO A 35 -2.22 3.50 5.33
C PRO A 35 -1.14 2.56 4.83
N MET A 36 -0.55 1.80 5.74
CA MET A 36 0.44 0.77 5.41
C MET A 36 -0.25 -0.59 5.30
N ILE A 37 0.19 -1.42 4.37
CA ILE A 37 -0.25 -2.81 4.23
C ILE A 37 0.97 -3.72 4.15
N TYR A 38 0.74 -5.02 4.33
CA TYR A 38 1.80 -6.00 4.20
C TYR A 38 2.12 -6.31 2.74
N PHE A 39 3.40 -6.35 2.45
CA PHE A 39 4.02 -6.92 1.25
C PHE A 39 4.92 -8.07 1.68
N TYR A 40 5.05 -9.06 0.81
CA TYR A 40 5.93 -10.19 1.00
C TYR A 40 6.98 -10.17 -0.11
N ASP A 41 8.23 -10.01 0.31
CA ASP A 41 9.40 -10.19 -0.52
C ASP A 41 9.60 -11.68 -0.76
N GLN A 42 9.61 -12.09 -2.02
CA GLN A 42 9.68 -13.49 -2.36
C GLN A 42 11.11 -14.04 -2.32
N SER A 43 12.11 -13.21 -2.58
CA SER A 43 13.52 -13.60 -2.58
C SER A 43 14.07 -13.61 -1.16
N ALA A 44 13.71 -12.61 -0.34
CA ALA A 44 14.06 -12.56 1.07
C ALA A 44 13.17 -13.45 1.96
N GLU A 45 12.06 -13.97 1.42
CA GLU A 45 11.01 -14.69 2.15
C GLU A 45 10.46 -13.92 3.36
N GLU A 46 10.45 -12.59 3.29
CA GLU A 46 10.17 -11.70 4.41
C GLU A 46 8.91 -10.84 4.20
N LEU A 47 8.13 -10.71 5.27
CA LEU A 47 6.97 -9.83 5.34
C LEU A 47 7.38 -8.43 5.82
N PHE A 48 7.00 -7.39 5.07
CA PHE A 48 7.29 -6.00 5.43
C PHE A 48 6.11 -5.06 5.15
N ALA A 49 6.17 -3.87 5.73
CA ALA A 49 5.15 -2.85 5.57
C ALA A 49 5.51 -1.91 4.41
N ALA A 50 4.57 -1.70 3.48
CA ALA A 50 4.68 -0.69 2.44
C ALA A 50 3.36 0.09 2.27
N PRO A 51 3.39 1.28 1.65
CA PRO A 51 2.18 2.10 1.49
C PRO A 51 1.10 1.38 0.69
N GLN A 52 -0.18 1.54 1.07
CA GLN A 52 -1.31 0.88 0.41
C GLN A 52 -1.43 1.22 -1.08
N SER A 53 -0.99 2.42 -1.48
CA SER A 53 -0.97 2.86 -2.89
C SER A 53 0.19 2.30 -3.69
N ALA A 54 1.05 1.48 -3.09
CA ALA A 54 2.08 0.74 -3.81
C ALA A 54 1.43 -0.31 -4.72
N VAL A 55 1.89 -0.36 -5.98
CA VAL A 55 1.28 -1.16 -7.05
C VAL A 55 2.11 -2.43 -7.26
N PRO A 56 1.67 -3.61 -6.78
CA PRO A 56 2.46 -4.84 -6.84
C PRO A 56 2.67 -5.35 -8.29
N PRO A 57 3.82 -5.98 -8.58
CA PRO A 57 4.96 -6.13 -7.67
C PRO A 57 5.74 -4.82 -7.47
N ILE A 58 6.40 -4.67 -6.33
CA ILE A 58 7.29 -3.55 -5.98
C ILE A 58 8.70 -4.07 -5.71
N GLN A 59 9.64 -3.15 -5.51
CA GLN A 59 11.01 -3.50 -5.13
C GLN A 59 11.03 -4.27 -3.79
N GLY A 60 11.84 -5.32 -3.73
CA GLY A 60 12.18 -6.06 -2.53
C GLY A 60 12.93 -5.23 -1.47
N ILE A 61 13.18 -5.83 -0.31
CA ILE A 61 13.86 -5.21 0.83
C ILE A 61 15.37 -5.31 0.68
N ASP A 62 15.86 -6.44 0.14
CA ASP A 62 17.28 -6.80 0.12
C ASP A 62 17.97 -6.50 -1.22
N ASP A 63 17.21 -6.33 -2.30
CA ASP A 63 17.75 -6.09 -3.63
C ASP A 63 16.96 -5.04 -4.45
N GLN A 64 17.23 -5.00 -5.77
CA GLN A 64 16.52 -4.12 -6.72
C GLN A 64 15.49 -4.89 -7.56
N GLU A 65 15.22 -6.16 -7.24
CA GLU A 65 14.24 -6.96 -7.94
C GLU A 65 12.82 -6.50 -7.59
N GLN A 66 11.93 -6.54 -8.58
CA GLN A 66 10.51 -6.24 -8.39
C GLN A 66 9.73 -7.52 -8.17
N ASP A 67 9.98 -8.16 -7.02
CA ASP A 67 9.40 -9.44 -6.65
C ASP A 67 8.58 -9.38 -5.35
N ALA A 68 8.57 -8.23 -4.66
CA ALA A 68 7.73 -8.00 -3.51
C ALA A 68 6.26 -7.79 -3.93
N VAL A 69 5.38 -8.64 -3.42
CA VAL A 69 3.97 -8.70 -3.80
C VAL A 69 3.07 -8.39 -2.60
N ARG A 70 1.82 -8.00 -2.84
CA ARG A 70 0.90 -7.71 -1.74
C ARG A 70 0.60 -9.01 -0.99
N ALA A 71 0.67 -8.97 0.34
CA ALA A 71 0.37 -10.11 1.19
C ALA A 71 -0.95 -9.89 1.92
N VAL A 72 -1.87 -10.85 1.81
CA VAL A 72 -3.03 -10.88 2.68
C VAL A 72 -2.68 -11.69 3.91
N VAL A 73 -2.70 -11.01 5.04
CA VAL A 73 -2.28 -11.53 6.33
C VAL A 73 -3.48 -11.58 7.25
N ILE A 74 -3.66 -12.69 7.94
CA ILE A 74 -4.75 -12.88 8.91
C ILE A 74 -4.20 -13.23 10.28
N SER A 75 -5.06 -13.12 11.28
CA SER A 75 -4.90 -13.75 12.58
C SER A 75 -6.13 -14.58 12.90
N ARG A 76 -5.93 -15.85 13.24
CA ARG A 76 -7.01 -16.77 13.66
C ARG A 76 -7.35 -16.65 15.15
N THR A 77 -6.48 -16.00 15.93
CA THR A 77 -6.65 -15.77 17.37
C THR A 77 -7.18 -14.37 17.68
N GLY A 78 -7.26 -13.50 16.66
CA GLY A 78 -7.58 -12.08 16.81
C GLY A 78 -6.40 -11.22 17.30
N SER A 79 -5.27 -11.85 17.66
CA SER A 79 -4.04 -11.19 18.06
C SER A 79 -3.25 -10.67 16.85
N ARG A 80 -2.71 -9.46 16.94
CA ARG A 80 -1.85 -8.85 15.89
C ARG A 80 -0.35 -9.08 16.12
N LYS A 81 0.02 -9.97 17.05
CA LYS A 81 1.43 -10.31 17.28
C LYS A 81 2.00 -11.04 16.08
N LYS A 82 3.28 -10.81 15.76
CA LYS A 82 3.96 -11.40 14.59
C LYS A 82 3.81 -12.92 14.51
N ASP A 83 3.89 -13.61 15.64
CA ASP A 83 3.77 -15.08 15.71
C ASP A 83 2.35 -15.62 15.46
N ASP A 84 1.34 -14.76 15.58
CA ASP A 84 -0.07 -15.07 15.30
C ASP A 84 -0.48 -14.71 13.86
N LEU A 85 0.43 -14.11 13.08
CA LEU A 85 0.16 -13.69 11.70
C LEU A 85 0.38 -14.85 10.73
N GLU A 86 -0.60 -15.08 9.87
CA GLU A 86 -0.57 -16.08 8.81
C GLU A 86 -0.77 -15.38 7.45
N ILE A 87 0.15 -15.60 6.50
CA ILE A 87 -0.06 -15.16 5.12
C ILE A 87 -0.98 -16.18 4.44
N VAL A 88 -2.13 -15.75 3.95
CA VAL A 88 -3.10 -16.65 3.32
C VAL A 88 -2.94 -16.72 1.80
N TYR A 89 -2.63 -15.59 1.18
CA TYR A 89 -2.30 -15.53 -0.23
C TYR A 89 -1.53 -14.26 -0.57
N LEU A 90 -0.88 -14.32 -1.73
CA LEU A 90 -0.13 -13.24 -2.32
C LEU A 90 -0.88 -12.73 -3.56
N GLU A 91 -0.83 -11.42 -3.80
CA GLU A 91 -1.49 -10.75 -4.92
C GLU A 91 -0.51 -9.87 -5.69
N LYS A 92 -0.58 -9.93 -7.02
CA LYS A 92 0.10 -8.98 -7.91
C LYS A 92 -0.74 -8.63 -9.12
N TYR A 93 -0.34 -7.57 -9.82
CA TYR A 93 -0.97 -7.17 -11.08
C TYR A 93 -0.16 -7.63 -12.29
N SER A 94 -0.86 -7.76 -13.42
CA SER A 94 -0.22 -7.82 -14.74
C SER A 94 0.63 -6.57 -14.98
N PRO A 95 1.69 -6.64 -15.80
CA PRO A 95 2.48 -5.46 -16.18
C PRO A 95 1.62 -4.32 -16.75
N GLU A 96 0.61 -4.65 -17.57
CA GLU A 96 -0.28 -3.67 -18.20
C GLU A 96 -1.13 -2.93 -17.16
N MET A 97 -1.69 -3.66 -16.19
CA MET A 97 -2.50 -3.05 -15.13
C MET A 97 -1.64 -2.29 -14.11
N LYS A 98 -0.42 -2.76 -13.83
CA LYS A 98 0.55 -2.02 -13.01
C LYS A 98 0.87 -0.67 -13.63
N ALA A 99 1.25 -0.66 -14.92
CA ALA A 99 1.52 0.57 -15.65
C ALA A 99 0.33 1.54 -15.63
N GLN A 100 -0.89 1.02 -15.80
CA GLN A 100 -2.12 1.82 -15.72
C GLN A 100 -2.31 2.46 -14.33
N PHE A 101 -2.13 1.71 -13.25
CA PHE A 101 -2.26 2.27 -11.90
C PHE A 101 -1.15 3.27 -11.56
N GLU A 102 0.08 3.01 -11.99
CA GLU A 102 1.21 3.94 -11.81
C GLU A 102 0.99 5.24 -12.59
N ALA A 103 0.50 5.17 -13.82
CA ALA A 103 0.14 6.34 -14.62
C ALA A 103 -0.96 7.18 -13.93
N ARG A 104 -2.01 6.54 -13.39
CA ARG A 104 -3.06 7.26 -12.62
C ARG A 104 -2.50 7.89 -11.35
N LYS A 105 -1.61 7.20 -10.64
CA LYS A 105 -0.94 7.73 -9.45
C LYS A 105 -0.06 8.94 -9.79
N ALA A 106 0.56 8.95 -10.97
CA ALA A 106 1.31 10.08 -11.50
C ALA A 106 0.43 11.23 -12.03
N GLY A 107 -0.90 11.11 -11.97
CA GLY A 107 -1.85 12.14 -12.41
C GLY A 107 -2.13 12.12 -13.92
N ALA A 108 -1.81 11.04 -14.62
CA ALA A 108 -2.15 10.91 -16.03
C ALA A 108 -3.67 10.94 -16.25
N PRO A 109 -4.16 11.60 -17.31
CA PRO A 109 -5.58 11.59 -17.66
C PRO A 109 -6.04 10.15 -17.96
N ALA A 110 -7.33 9.87 -17.75
CA ALA A 110 -7.88 8.52 -17.79
C ALA A 110 -7.64 7.81 -19.13
N GLU A 111 -7.64 8.58 -20.22
CA GLU A 111 -7.40 8.15 -21.59
C GLU A 111 -5.94 7.72 -21.82
N ALA A 112 -4.99 8.36 -21.14
CA ALA A 112 -3.56 8.06 -21.24
C ALA A 112 -3.13 6.95 -20.26
N ALA A 113 -3.90 6.75 -19.19
CA ALA A 113 -3.56 5.80 -18.14
C ALA A 113 -3.96 4.35 -18.47
N GLY A 114 -4.44 4.04 -19.67
CA GLY A 114 -4.78 2.68 -20.10
C GLY A 114 -6.27 2.34 -20.06
N GLY A 115 -6.63 1.31 -20.84
CA GLY A 115 -8.01 0.93 -21.13
C GLY A 115 -8.57 -0.24 -20.31
N ILE A 116 -7.84 -0.76 -19.31
CA ILE A 116 -8.32 -1.91 -18.51
C ILE A 116 -9.47 -1.42 -17.64
N SER A 117 -10.67 -1.89 -17.97
CA SER A 117 -11.89 -1.57 -17.23
C SER A 117 -11.93 -2.29 -15.88
N ARG A 118 -12.82 -1.85 -14.98
CA ARG A 118 -13.09 -2.56 -13.72
C ARG A 118 -13.50 -4.01 -13.96
N ALA A 119 -14.26 -4.29 -15.02
CA ALA A 119 -14.69 -5.64 -15.37
C ALA A 119 -13.51 -6.55 -15.76
N GLN A 120 -12.48 -5.99 -16.40
CA GLN A 120 -11.28 -6.71 -16.81
C GLN A 120 -10.23 -6.82 -15.69
N SER A 121 -10.30 -5.99 -14.65
CA SER A 121 -9.31 -5.95 -13.57
C SER A 121 -8.98 -7.33 -12.98
N LYS A 122 -10.00 -8.19 -12.76
CA LYS A 122 -9.80 -9.55 -12.25
C LYS A 122 -8.96 -10.44 -13.18
N ALA A 123 -9.05 -10.27 -14.49
CA ALA A 123 -8.20 -11.02 -15.44
C ALA A 123 -6.73 -10.56 -15.38
N HIS A 124 -6.48 -9.36 -14.84
CA HIS A 124 -5.17 -8.74 -14.68
C HIS A 124 -4.68 -8.74 -13.22
N THR A 125 -5.44 -9.33 -12.29
CA THR A 125 -5.01 -9.60 -10.92
C THR A 125 -4.66 -11.08 -10.80
N PHE A 126 -3.46 -11.35 -10.31
CA PHE A 126 -2.96 -12.69 -10.08
C PHE A 126 -2.82 -12.96 -8.60
N VAL A 127 -3.18 -14.17 -8.19
CA VAL A 127 -3.03 -14.66 -6.82
C VAL A 127 -2.30 -15.98 -6.79
N LYS A 128 -1.63 -16.26 -5.67
CA LYS A 128 -1.08 -17.58 -5.34
C LYS A 128 -1.07 -17.78 -3.82
N THR A 129 -1.00 -19.03 -3.38
CA THR A 129 -0.65 -19.33 -1.98
C THR A 129 0.81 -18.95 -1.72
N PRO A 130 1.23 -18.71 -0.47
CA PRO A 130 2.62 -18.36 -0.16
C PRO A 130 3.62 -19.43 -0.64
N SER A 131 3.27 -20.70 -0.47
CA SER A 131 4.06 -21.86 -0.92
C SER A 131 3.82 -22.24 -2.40
N GLY A 132 2.89 -21.56 -3.08
CA GLY A 132 2.51 -21.84 -4.46
C GLY A 132 3.59 -21.42 -5.45
N LYS A 133 3.82 -22.26 -6.48
CA LYS A 133 4.75 -21.93 -7.58
C LYS A 133 4.07 -21.21 -8.73
N GLN A 134 2.78 -21.43 -8.92
CA GLN A 134 2.02 -20.91 -10.06
C GLN A 134 1.12 -19.75 -9.64
N TRP A 135 1.11 -18.72 -10.48
CA TRP A 135 0.18 -17.61 -10.38
C TRP A 135 -1.10 -17.91 -11.14
N HIS A 136 -2.24 -17.60 -10.52
CA HIS A 136 -3.57 -17.82 -11.08
C HIS A 136 -4.29 -16.48 -11.22
N THR A 137 -4.90 -16.21 -12.37
CA THR A 137 -5.74 -15.02 -12.55
C THR A 137 -6.96 -15.09 -11.62
N MET A 138 -7.45 -13.97 -11.08
CA MET A 138 -8.63 -13.95 -10.21
C MET A 138 -9.93 -14.46 -10.87
N VAL A 139 -9.95 -14.66 -12.18
CA VAL A 139 -11.08 -15.27 -12.91
C VAL A 139 -11.03 -16.80 -12.94
N SER A 140 -9.94 -17.41 -12.46
CA SER A 140 -9.78 -18.87 -12.47
C SER A 140 -10.43 -19.53 -11.25
N PRO A 141 -10.92 -20.78 -11.37
CA PRO A 141 -11.42 -21.55 -10.23
C PRO A 141 -10.37 -21.76 -9.13
N GLU A 142 -9.09 -21.88 -9.48
CA GLU A 142 -8.00 -22.02 -8.50
C GLU A 142 -7.85 -20.75 -7.66
N ALA A 143 -7.89 -19.58 -8.31
CA ALA A 143 -7.84 -18.31 -7.59
C ALA A 143 -9.04 -18.15 -6.64
N GLU A 144 -10.23 -18.58 -7.04
CA GLU A 144 -11.43 -18.53 -6.18
C GLU A 144 -11.23 -19.32 -4.88
N ARG A 145 -10.64 -20.52 -4.96
CA ARG A 145 -10.29 -21.31 -3.76
C ARG A 145 -9.27 -20.59 -2.89
N ILE A 146 -8.18 -20.10 -3.50
CA ILE A 146 -7.11 -19.39 -2.79
C ILE A 146 -7.65 -18.19 -2.00
N VAL A 147 -8.56 -17.40 -2.59
CA VAL A 147 -9.08 -16.19 -1.93
C VAL A 147 -10.24 -16.45 -0.98
N SER A 148 -10.76 -17.68 -0.89
CA SER A 148 -11.93 -18.00 -0.04
C SER A 148 -11.65 -19.03 1.06
N ASP A 149 -10.78 -20.03 0.84
CA ASP A 149 -10.58 -21.16 1.75
C ASP A 149 -10.05 -20.74 3.14
N TRP A 150 -9.31 -19.63 3.20
CA TRP A 150 -8.78 -19.12 4.45
C TRP A 150 -9.87 -18.52 5.36
N ASN A 151 -11.00 -18.09 4.80
CA ASN A 151 -12.07 -17.41 5.54
C ASN A 151 -13.01 -18.42 6.22
N THR A 152 -12.42 -19.30 7.02
CA THR A 152 -13.08 -20.35 7.79
C THR A 152 -12.86 -20.11 9.28
N LYS A 153 -13.84 -20.49 10.10
CA LYS A 153 -13.80 -20.26 11.55
C LYS A 153 -12.60 -20.95 12.19
N GLY A 154 -11.89 -20.22 13.05
CA GLY A 154 -10.78 -20.73 13.85
C GLY A 154 -11.24 -21.58 15.03
N PRO A 155 -10.29 -22.09 15.84
CA PRO A 155 -10.59 -22.92 17.02
C PRO A 155 -11.49 -22.24 18.07
N ASN A 156 -11.52 -20.91 18.10
CA ASN A 156 -12.38 -20.09 18.95
C ASN A 156 -13.81 -19.91 18.38
N GLY A 157 -14.11 -20.44 17.19
CA GLY A 157 -15.40 -20.27 16.52
C GLY A 157 -15.59 -18.93 15.80
N GLU A 158 -14.56 -18.08 15.76
CA GLU A 158 -14.57 -16.77 15.11
C GLU A 158 -13.90 -16.83 13.74
N TYR A 159 -14.28 -15.90 12.84
CA TYR A 159 -13.59 -15.76 11.55
C TYR A 159 -12.23 -15.07 11.73
N PRO A 160 -11.24 -15.34 10.87
CA PRO A 160 -9.94 -14.71 10.97
C PRO A 160 -10.01 -13.20 10.75
N LEU A 161 -9.18 -12.47 11.50
CA LEU A 161 -9.03 -11.02 11.35
C LEU A 161 -7.98 -10.70 10.30
N VAL A 162 -8.35 -10.00 9.23
CA VAL A 162 -7.37 -9.43 8.28
C VAL A 162 -6.54 -8.36 8.99
N CYS A 163 -5.23 -8.53 8.93
CA CYS A 163 -4.27 -7.72 9.65
C CYS A 163 -3.52 -6.77 8.71
N THR A 164 -3.33 -5.55 9.19
CA THR A 164 -2.43 -4.55 8.61
C THR A 164 -1.30 -4.29 9.62
N PRO A 165 -0.11 -3.85 9.17
CA PRO A 165 0.97 -3.41 10.05
C PRO A 165 0.55 -2.24 10.96
#